data_AF-A0A8I2G4G4-F1
#
_entry.id   AF-A0A8I2G4G4-F1
#
_cell.length_a   1.000
_cell.length_b   1.000
_cell.length_c   1.000
_cell.angle_alpha   90.00
_cell.angle_beta   90.00
_cell.angle_gamma   90.00
#
_symmetry.space_group_name_H-M   'P 1'
#
loop_
_entity.id
_entity.type
_entity.pdbx_description
1 polymer ?
#
loop_
_entity_poly.entity_id
_entity_poly.type
_entity_poly.pdbx_seq_one_letter_code
_entity_poly.pdbx_strand_id
1 'polypeptide(L)'
;MKKISVEDKTQIRQLLYYGYVFGIKDNRYRSFGGFQLWWYDKQLDVCNCCESYWSDGRKRIQHYSLNRAANFLWHNRRLLFVRSKHLPDDKRLKAVGHFAYVKQ
;
A
#
# COMPACT_ATOMS: atom_id res chain seq x y z
N MET A 1 9.74 1.83 7.71
CA MET A 1 9.66 2.00 6.24
C MET A 1 11.07 2.23 5.75
N LYS A 2 11.51 1.58 4.67
CA LYS A 2 12.81 1.75 4.01
C LYS A 2 12.57 2.35 2.63
N LYS A 3 13.41 3.28 2.17
CA LYS A 3 13.29 3.82 0.80
C LYS A 3 13.61 2.71 -0.21
N ILE A 4 12.80 2.60 -1.26
CA ILE A 4 12.99 1.58 -2.30
C ILE A 4 14.31 1.81 -3.05
N SER A 5 15.07 0.75 -3.35
CA SER A 5 16.31 0.84 -4.14
C SER A 5 15.99 1.11 -5.63
N VAL A 6 17.00 1.30 -6.48
CA VAL A 6 16.78 1.49 -7.92
C VAL A 6 16.27 0.22 -8.59
N GLU A 7 16.81 -0.93 -8.20
CA GLU A 7 16.45 -2.27 -8.72
C GLU A 7 15.03 -2.66 -8.31
N ASP A 8 14.64 -2.41 -7.07
CA ASP A 8 13.29 -2.69 -6.58
C ASP A 8 12.21 -1.90 -7.36
N LYS A 9 12.56 -0.75 -7.96
CA LYS A 9 11.59 0.06 -8.72
C LYS A 9 11.16 -0.62 -10.02
N THR A 10 12.03 -1.39 -10.67
CA THR A 10 11.68 -2.08 -11.93
C THR A 10 10.81 -3.30 -11.68
N GLN A 11 10.76 -3.80 -10.44
CA GLN A 11 10.05 -5.02 -10.05
C GLN A 11 8.82 -4.76 -9.16
N ILE A 12 8.31 -3.52 -9.07
CA ILE A 12 7.19 -3.15 -8.18
C ILE A 12 6.01 -4.12 -8.30
N ARG A 13 5.65 -4.55 -9.51
CA ARG A 13 4.57 -5.52 -9.74
C ARG A 13 4.83 -6.88 -9.08
N GLN A 14 6.03 -7.42 -9.27
CA GLN A 14 6.44 -8.70 -8.70
C GLN A 14 6.53 -8.60 -7.18
N LEU A 15 7.09 -7.51 -6.66
CA LEU A 15 7.18 -7.26 -5.23
C LEU A 15 5.79 -7.16 -4.58
N LEU A 16 4.84 -6.44 -5.19
CA LEU A 16 3.45 -6.45 -4.75
C LEU A 16 2.90 -7.88 -4.71
N TYR A 17 3.08 -8.65 -5.78
CA TYR A 17 2.65 -10.04 -5.85
C TYR A 17 3.30 -10.93 -4.77
N TYR A 18 4.55 -10.67 -4.38
CA TYR A 18 5.23 -11.39 -3.29
C TYR A 18 4.83 -10.89 -1.88
N GLY A 19 3.85 -9.99 -1.79
CA GLY A 19 3.32 -9.52 -0.52
C GLY A 19 4.13 -8.39 0.11
N TYR A 20 4.99 -7.71 -0.65
CA TYR A 20 5.60 -6.48 -0.18
C TYR A 20 4.54 -5.39 -0.04
N VAL A 21 4.66 -4.62 1.03
CA VAL A 21 3.79 -3.47 1.30
C VAL A 21 4.57 -2.20 0.95
N PHE A 22 4.01 -1.40 0.05
CA PHE A 22 4.57 -0.11 -0.30
C PHE A 22 3.89 1.02 0.44
N GLY A 23 4.60 2.14 0.56
CA GLY A 23 4.08 3.39 1.08
C GLY A 23 4.55 4.57 0.26
N ILE A 24 3.65 5.49 -0.07
CA ILE A 24 3.98 6.79 -0.65
C ILE A 24 3.93 7.82 0.47
N LYS A 25 5.02 8.54 0.69
CA LYS A 25 5.10 9.59 1.71
C LYS A 25 4.41 10.87 1.21
N ASP A 26 3.42 11.36 1.94
CA ASP A 26 2.74 12.64 1.67
C ASP A 26 2.24 13.24 2.99
N ASN A 27 2.38 14.56 3.14
CA ASN A 27 1.96 15.28 4.34
C ASN A 27 0.45 15.31 4.54
N ARG A 28 -0.33 15.01 3.50
CA ARG A 28 -1.80 14.94 3.54
C ARG A 28 -2.32 13.72 4.30
N TYR A 29 -1.46 12.73 4.58
CA TYR A 29 -1.86 11.54 5.32
C TYR A 29 -1.55 11.64 6.82
N ARG A 30 -2.53 11.37 7.69
CA ARG A 30 -2.33 11.39 9.15
C ARG A 30 -1.96 10.03 9.73
N SER A 31 -2.49 8.96 9.14
CA SER A 31 -2.21 7.58 9.61
C SER A 31 -0.92 7.01 9.01
N PHE A 32 -0.45 5.92 9.60
CA PHE A 32 0.72 5.15 9.15
C PHE A 32 2.02 5.94 9.05
N GLY A 33 2.12 7.07 9.76
CA GLY A 33 3.32 7.92 9.79
C GLY A 33 3.45 8.84 8.57
N GLY A 34 2.35 9.26 7.96
CA GLY A 34 2.38 10.12 6.77
C GLY A 34 2.48 9.35 5.46
N PHE A 35 1.96 8.12 5.44
CA PHE A 35 2.03 7.24 4.28
C PHE A 35 0.64 6.79 3.83
N GLN A 36 0.40 6.86 2.52
CA GLN A 36 -0.60 6.03 1.85
C GLN A 36 0.02 4.66 1.62
N LEU A 37 -0.68 3.60 2.02
CA LEU A 37 -0.17 2.23 1.95
C LEU A 37 -0.75 1.46 0.77
N TRP A 38 0.07 0.61 0.17
CA TRP A 38 -0.30 -0.23 -0.96
C TRP A 38 0.12 -1.68 -0.71
N TRP A 39 -0.79 -2.62 -0.93
CA TRP A 39 -0.50 -4.05 -0.86
C TRP A 39 -1.41 -4.83 -1.81
N TYR A 40 -0.92 -5.97 -2.29
CA TYR A 40 -1.73 -6.88 -3.09
C TYR A 40 -2.36 -7.96 -2.21
N ASP A 41 -3.66 -8.11 -2.34
CA ASP A 41 -4.44 -9.18 -1.73
C ASP A 41 -4.65 -10.28 -2.76
N LYS A 42 -3.99 -11.42 -2.55
CA LYS A 42 -4.07 -12.58 -3.44
C LYS A 42 -5.43 -13.27 -3.40
N GLN A 43 -6.14 -13.18 -2.27
CA GLN A 43 -7.42 -13.87 -2.13
C GLN A 43 -8.49 -13.21 -3.00
N LEU A 44 -8.39 -11.89 -3.15
CA LEU A 44 -9.36 -11.07 -3.85
C LEU A 44 -8.84 -10.56 -5.19
N ASP A 45 -7.61 -10.94 -5.56
CA ASP A 45 -6.91 -10.51 -6.77
C ASP A 45 -6.92 -8.99 -6.99
N VAL A 46 -6.74 -8.22 -5.91
CA VAL A 46 -6.76 -6.74 -5.95
C VAL A 46 -5.59 -6.14 -5.21
N CYS A 47 -5.12 -4.99 -5.70
CA CYS A 47 -4.25 -4.09 -4.95
C CYS A 47 -5.08 -3.11 -4.12
N ASN A 48 -4.92 -3.18 -2.81
CA ASN A 48 -5.50 -2.25 -1.87
C ASN A 48 -4.61 -1.01 -1.73
N CYS A 49 -5.22 0.16 -1.83
CA CYS A 49 -4.65 1.45 -1.50
C CYS A 49 -5.36 2.00 -0.27
N CYS A 50 -4.65 2.13 0.86
CA CYS A 50 -5.22 2.70 2.07
C CYS A 50 -4.71 4.12 2.30
N GLU A 51 -5.66 5.04 2.34
CA GLU A 51 -5.47 6.46 2.59
C GLU A 51 -6.10 6.86 3.92
N SER A 52 -5.54 7.86 4.57
CA SER A 52 -6.13 8.48 5.76
C SER A 52 -5.88 9.97 5.74
N TYR A 53 -6.91 10.74 5.45
CA TYR A 53 -6.81 12.18 5.22
C TYR A 53 -6.87 12.98 6.53
N TRP A 54 -6.27 14.17 6.51
CA TRP A 54 -6.33 15.14 7.62
C TRP A 54 -7.76 15.60 7.94
N SER A 55 -8.59 15.78 6.91
CA SER A 55 -9.89 16.44 7.04
C SER A 55 -10.97 15.60 7.72
N ASP A 56 -10.97 14.27 7.55
CA ASP A 56 -12.01 13.41 8.10
C ASP A 56 -11.48 12.33 9.07
N GLY A 57 -10.16 12.14 9.17
CA GLY A 57 -9.53 11.15 10.05
C GLY A 57 -9.90 9.69 9.74
N ARG A 58 -10.70 9.45 8.70
CA ARG A 58 -11.17 8.11 8.32
C ARG A 58 -10.14 7.44 7.44
N LYS A 59 -10.09 6.11 7.53
CA LYS A 59 -9.31 5.28 6.61
C LYS A 59 -10.20 4.89 5.44
N ARG A 60 -9.75 5.15 4.22
CA ARG A 60 -10.41 4.71 3.00
C ARG A 60 -9.53 3.68 2.32
N ILE A 61 -10.14 2.58 1.89
CA ILE A 61 -9.46 1.58 1.06
C ILE A 61 -10.06 1.64 -0.33
N GLN A 62 -9.20 1.84 -1.31
CA GLN A 62 -9.55 1.77 -2.72
C GLN A 62 -8.93 0.53 -3.33
N HIS A 63 -9.62 -0.09 -4.28
CA HIS A 63 -9.15 -1.28 -4.96
C HIS A 63 -8.69 -0.94 -6.38
N TYR A 64 -7.54 -1.49 -6.75
CA TYR A 64 -6.90 -1.31 -8.04
C TYR A 64 -6.53 -2.69 -8.58
N SER A 65 -6.47 -2.82 -9.91
CA SER A 65 -5.79 -3.98 -10.49
C SER A 65 -4.29 -3.91 -10.19
N LEU A 66 -3.63 -5.08 -10.16
CA LEU A 66 -2.20 -5.17 -9.91
C LEU A 66 -1.37 -4.30 -10.89
N ASN A 67 -1.74 -4.31 -12.17
CA ASN A 67 -1.07 -3.49 -13.18
C ASN A 67 -1.26 -1.98 -12.94
N ARG A 68 -2.49 -1.54 -12.61
CA ARG A 68 -2.78 -0.13 -12.36
C ARG A 68 -2.04 0.38 -11.12
N ALA A 69 -1.99 -0.43 -10.06
CA ALA A 69 -1.23 -0.12 -8.85
C ALA A 69 0.28 -0.03 -9.15
N ALA A 70 0.85 -1.00 -9.88
CA ALA A 70 2.26 -0.98 -10.24
C ALA A 70 2.65 0.27 -11.03
N ASN A 71 1.83 0.66 -12.01
CA ASN A 71 2.04 1.89 -12.78
C ASN A 71 1.99 3.14 -11.88
N PHE A 72 0.98 3.24 -11.01
CA PHE A 72 0.85 4.36 -10.09
C PHE A 72 2.07 4.49 -9.16
N LEU A 73 2.52 3.38 -8.58
CA LEU A 73 3.68 3.33 -7.70
C LEU A 73 4.98 3.67 -8.44
N TRP A 74 5.13 3.23 -9.69
CA TRP A 74 6.28 3.58 -10.53
C TRP A 74 6.34 5.08 -10.83
N HIS A 75 5.21 5.72 -11.14
CA HIS A 75 5.17 7.17 -11.33
C HIS A 75 5.60 7.92 -10.06
N ASN A 76 5.24 7.39 -8.89
CA ASN A 76 5.59 7.95 -7.58
C ASN A 76 6.90 7.41 -6.98
N ARG A 77 7.73 6.70 -7.76
CA ARG A 77 8.94 5.97 -7.30
C ARG A 77 9.96 6.79 -6.51
N ARG A 78 9.98 8.12 -6.63
CA ARG A 78 10.87 9.01 -5.86
C ARG A 78 10.47 9.14 -4.39
N LEU A 79 9.17 9.00 -4.12
CA LEU A 79 8.53 9.11 -2.80
C LEU A 79 8.10 7.74 -2.27
N LEU A 80 8.55 6.66 -2.91
CA LEU A 80 8.14 5.30 -2.63
C LEU A 80 9.05 4.67 -1.57
N PHE A 81 8.41 4.03 -0.60
CA PHE A 81 9.04 3.30 0.48
C PHE A 81 8.44 1.91 0.55
N VAL A 82 9.23 0.97 1.04
CA VAL A 82 8.78 -0.38 1.36
C VAL A 82 8.68 -0.55 2.87
N ARG A 83 7.69 -1.29 3.32
CA ARG A 83 7.54 -1.65 4.71
C ARG A 83 8.50 -2.78 5.06
N SER A 84 9.01 -2.77 6.29
CA SER A 84 9.94 -3.81 6.76
C SER A 84 9.26 -5.17 6.99
N LYS A 85 7.93 -5.18 7.15
CA LYS A 85 7.13 -6.39 7.31
C LYS A 85 6.37 -6.65 6.02
N HIS A 86 6.36 -7.90 5.58
CA HIS A 86 5.52 -8.37 4.47
C HIS A 86 4.07 -8.49 4.95
N LEU A 87 3.12 -8.45 4.01
CA LEU A 87 1.70 -8.55 4.30
C LEU A 87 1.31 -9.80 5.12
N PRO A 88 1.86 -11.01 4.86
CA PRO A 88 1.57 -12.18 5.68
C PRO A 88 1.88 -11.99 7.17
N ASP A 89 2.92 -11.22 7.49
CA ASP A 89 3.44 -11.00 8.84
C ASP A 89 2.87 -9.72 9.49
N ASP A 90 2.25 -8.84 8.70
CA ASP A 90 1.69 -7.59 9.18
C ASP A 90 0.24 -7.73 9.66
N LYS A 91 0.09 -8.25 10.88
CA LYS A 91 -1.21 -8.42 11.55
C LYS A 91 -2.05 -7.13 11.59
N ARG A 92 -1.41 -5.96 11.69
CA ARG A 92 -2.12 -4.66 11.73
C ARG A 92 -2.71 -4.32 10.36
N LEU A 93 -1.99 -4.58 9.28
CA LEU A 93 -2.46 -4.29 7.94
C LEU A 93 -3.49 -5.33 7.45
N LYS A 94 -3.30 -6.61 7.81
CA LYS A 94 -4.32 -7.65 7.60
C LYS A 94 -5.66 -7.28 8.23
N ALA A 95 -5.65 -6.78 9.46
CA ALA A 95 -6.86 -6.31 10.12
C ALA A 95 -7.53 -5.17 9.33
N VAL A 96 -6.75 -4.20 8.82
CA VAL A 96 -7.26 -3.08 8.02
C VAL A 96 -7.94 -3.57 6.73
N GLY A 97 -7.36 -4.55 6.04
CA GLY A 97 -7.98 -5.21 4.88
C GLY A 97 -9.33 -5.83 5.24
N HIS A 98 -9.38 -6.65 6.29
CA HIS A 98 -10.61 -7.30 6.75
C HIS A 98 -11.73 -6.32 7.15
N PHE A 99 -11.41 -5.23 7.86
CA PHE A 99 -12.42 -4.26 8.30
C PHE A 99 -13.08 -3.48 7.17
N ALA A 100 -12.43 -3.35 6.00
CA ALA A 100 -13.05 -2.71 4.84
C ALA A 100 -14.11 -3.60 4.17
N TYR A 101 -13.97 -4.93 4.27
CA TYR A 101 -14.96 -5.88 3.74
C TYR A 101 -16.15 -6.10 4.68
N VAL A 102 -16.01 -5.86 5.99
CA VAL A 102 -17.12 -5.98 6.97
C VAL A 102 -18.05 -4.74 6.95
N LYS A 103 -17.69 -3.67 6.22
CA LYS A 103 -18.46 -2.42 6.13
C LYS A 103 -19.05 -2.14 4.74
N GLN A 104 -18.99 -3.09 3.81
CA GLN A 104 -19.80 -3.06 2.59
C GLN A 104 -21.13 -3.74 2.85
#